data_AF-A0A8T5QLJ4-F1
#
_entry.id   AF-A0A8T5QLJ4-F1
#
_cell.length_a   1.000
_cell.length_b   1.000
_cell.length_c   1.000
_cell.angle_alpha   90.00
_cell.angle_beta   90.00
_cell.angle_gamma   90.00
#
_symmetry.space_group_name_H-M   'P 1'
#
loop_
_entity.id
_entity.type
_entity.pdbx_description
1 polymer ?
#
loop_
_entity_poly.entity_id
_entity_poly.type
_entity_poly.pdbx_seq_one_letter_code
_entity_poly.pdbx_strand_id
1 'polypeptide(L)'
;MKLAILGCLHGNEKVGEKIIDYLKGIPQLANSIFFILGNENAMKENRRFIDVDLNRCFPGKETGNYEEERAFEISKKIKDFDILLDIHSTTAKTEDFIITTNLDKTRNLIGNIPLRKVVIVNEKLSKNKSLIENHENAVSLEFDENTDFEYVKNIILQTLV
;
A
#
# COMPACT_ATOMS: atom_id res chain seq x y z
N MET A 1 -18.82 -2.58 -2.48
CA MET A 1 -17.47 -2.02 -2.47
C MET A 1 -16.58 -2.98 -1.72
N LYS A 2 -15.52 -3.48 -2.35
CA LYS A 2 -14.50 -4.34 -1.78
C LYS A 2 -13.22 -3.54 -1.61
N LEU A 3 -12.77 -3.37 -0.38
CA LEU A 3 -11.55 -2.64 -0.03
C LEU A 3 -10.43 -3.62 0.34
N ALA A 4 -9.26 -3.43 -0.24
CA ALA A 4 -8.03 -4.04 0.22
C ALA A 4 -7.11 -3.00 0.86
N ILE A 5 -6.53 -3.35 2.00
CA ILE A 5 -5.40 -2.63 2.61
C ILE A 5 -4.16 -3.51 2.47
N LEU A 6 -3.13 -2.97 1.85
CA LEU A 6 -1.85 -3.60 1.67
C LEU A 6 -0.79 -2.84 2.49
N GLY A 7 0.00 -3.59 3.25
CA GLY A 7 1.13 -3.06 4.01
C GLY A 7 2.38 -3.87 3.75
N CYS A 8 3.54 -3.31 4.07
CA CYS A 8 4.84 -3.98 3.98
C CYS A 8 5.17 -4.48 2.56
N LEU A 9 4.90 -3.69 1.50
CA LEU A 9 5.56 -3.93 0.19
C LEU A 9 7.08 -3.93 0.36
N HIS A 10 7.59 -3.03 1.19
CA HIS A 10 8.95 -3.09 1.71
C HIS A 10 8.93 -3.65 3.13
N GLY A 11 9.67 -4.73 3.38
CA GLY A 11 9.56 -5.50 4.62
C GLY A 11 10.05 -4.78 5.88
N ASN A 12 10.86 -3.73 5.73
CA ASN A 12 11.36 -2.90 6.83
C ASN A 12 10.43 -1.73 7.20
N GLU A 13 9.34 -1.51 6.46
CA GLU A 13 8.37 -0.45 6.72
C GLU A 13 7.21 -0.98 7.58
N LYS A 14 7.43 -1.05 8.90
CA LYS A 14 6.55 -1.75 9.86
C LYS A 14 5.21 -1.08 10.15
N VAL A 15 4.98 0.15 9.67
CA VAL A 15 3.74 0.88 9.92
C VAL A 15 2.52 0.15 9.33
N GLY A 16 2.66 -0.42 8.12
CA GLY A 16 1.58 -1.16 7.46
C GLY A 16 1.16 -2.41 8.23
N GLU A 17 2.12 -3.20 8.74
CA GLU A 17 1.86 -4.36 9.59
C GLU A 17 1.10 -3.97 10.86
N LYS A 18 1.56 -2.94 11.57
CA LYS A 18 0.92 -2.45 12.80
C LYS A 18 -0.52 -1.98 12.57
N ILE A 19 -0.78 -1.29 11.45
CA ILE A 19 -2.14 -0.86 11.08
C ILE A 19 -3.02 -2.07 10.78
N ILE A 20 -2.54 -3.01 9.97
CA ILE A 20 -3.29 -4.23 9.64
C ILE A 20 -3.66 -5.01 10.91
N ASP A 21 -2.71 -5.19 11.82
CA ASP A 21 -2.95 -5.91 13.08
C ASP A 21 -3.95 -5.19 13.97
N TYR A 22 -3.87 -3.86 14.06
CA TYR A 22 -4.85 -3.05 14.78
C TYR A 22 -6.26 -3.20 14.20
N LEU A 23 -6.42 -3.06 12.88
CA LEU A 23 -7.72 -3.13 12.22
C LEU A 23 -8.35 -4.52 12.32
N LYS A 24 -7.54 -5.60 12.29
CA LYS A 24 -8.01 -6.97 12.56
C LYS A 24 -8.59 -7.13 13.96
N GLY A 25 -8.16 -6.32 14.92
CA GLY A 25 -8.71 -6.29 16.28
C GLY A 25 -10.11 -5.68 16.38
N ILE A 26 -10.62 -5.04 15.31
CA ILE A 26 -11.94 -4.41 15.26
C ILE A 26 -12.87 -5.31 14.41
N PRO A 27 -13.80 -6.07 15.02
CA PRO A 27 -14.56 -7.11 14.32
C PRO A 27 -15.31 -6.65 13.07
N GLN A 28 -15.86 -5.43 13.08
CA GLN A 28 -16.59 -4.89 11.93
C GLN A 28 -15.66 -4.63 10.73
N LEU A 29 -14.45 -4.12 10.99
CA LEU A 29 -13.44 -3.86 9.95
C LEU A 29 -12.78 -5.16 9.49
N ALA A 30 -12.49 -6.07 10.41
CA ALA A 30 -11.91 -7.38 10.11
C ALA A 30 -12.74 -8.22 9.13
N ASN A 31 -14.07 -8.08 9.18
CA ASN A 31 -14.99 -8.80 8.31
C ASN A 31 -15.30 -8.08 6.98
N SER A 32 -14.92 -6.81 6.84
CA SER A 32 -15.27 -5.98 5.67
C SER A 32 -14.06 -5.59 4.81
N ILE A 33 -12.85 -5.63 5.37
CA ILE A 33 -11.61 -5.24 4.70
C ILE A 33 -10.77 -6.49 4.45
N PHE A 34 -10.18 -6.57 3.26
CA PHE A 34 -9.18 -7.57 2.97
C PHE A 34 -7.78 -7.04 3.27
N PHE A 35 -7.00 -7.78 4.04
CA PHE A 35 -5.65 -7.37 4.43
C PHE A 35 -4.60 -8.17 3.67
N ILE A 36 -3.60 -7.48 3.11
CA ILE A 36 -2.49 -8.09 2.38
C ILE A 36 -1.18 -7.64 3.00
N LEU A 37 -0.35 -8.60 3.41
CA LEU A 37 1.06 -8.35 3.69
C LEU A 37 1.83 -8.52 2.39
N GLY A 38 2.50 -7.45 1.92
CA GLY A 38 3.16 -7.41 0.62
C GLY A 38 4.31 -8.41 0.52
N ASN A 39 5.41 -8.12 1.20
CA ASN A 39 6.65 -8.89 1.16
C ASN A 39 6.91 -9.59 2.50
N GLU A 40 6.23 -10.72 2.73
CA GLU A 40 6.29 -11.45 4.00
C GLU A 40 7.69 -11.99 4.34
N ASN A 41 8.51 -12.37 3.33
CA ASN A 41 9.87 -12.83 3.59
C ASN A 41 10.79 -11.67 3.99
N ALA A 42 10.77 -10.55 3.25
CA ALA A 42 11.56 -9.38 3.62
C ALA A 42 11.10 -8.80 4.97
N MET A 43 9.80 -8.93 5.29
CA MET A 43 9.25 -8.55 6.58
C MET A 43 9.87 -9.34 7.73
N LYS A 44 10.02 -10.67 7.58
CA LYS A 44 10.67 -11.55 8.57
C LYS A 44 12.15 -11.19 8.76
N GLU A 45 12.84 -10.77 7.71
CA GLU A 45 14.25 -10.36 7.76
C GLU A 45 14.46 -8.88 8.13
N ASN A 46 13.37 -8.11 8.30
CA ASN A 46 13.40 -6.66 8.47
C ASN A 46 14.23 -5.94 7.39
N ARG A 47 14.07 -6.38 6.13
CA ARG A 47 14.76 -5.83 4.95
C ARG A 47 13.74 -5.19 4.01
N ARG A 48 14.21 -4.28 3.16
CA ARG A 48 13.36 -3.68 2.11
C ARG A 48 12.83 -4.75 1.15
N PHE A 49 13.70 -5.65 0.71
CA PHE A 49 13.39 -6.78 -0.18
C PHE A 49 14.41 -7.92 0.00
N ILE A 50 14.10 -9.09 -0.54
CA ILE A 50 14.96 -10.28 -0.60
C ILE A 50 15.88 -10.22 -1.84
N ASP A 51 15.30 -10.31 -3.04
CA ASP A 51 16.05 -10.35 -4.31
C ASP A 51 16.02 -9.00 -5.03
N VAL A 52 14.82 -8.45 -5.24
CA VAL A 52 14.59 -7.18 -5.94
C VAL A 52 13.46 -6.39 -5.31
N ASP A 53 13.39 -5.08 -5.57
CA ASP A 53 12.30 -4.24 -5.03
C ASP A 53 10.93 -4.72 -5.56
N LEU A 54 10.06 -5.19 -4.67
CA LEU A 54 8.72 -5.71 -5.00
C LEU A 54 7.87 -4.67 -5.75
N ASN A 55 7.99 -3.38 -5.40
CA ASN A 55 7.26 -2.28 -6.04
C ASN A 55 7.86 -1.88 -7.41
N ARG A 56 8.71 -2.74 -7.97
CA ARG A 56 9.23 -2.72 -9.34
C ARG A 56 8.97 -4.03 -10.09
N CYS A 57 8.22 -4.95 -9.49
CA CYS A 57 7.95 -6.26 -10.06
C CYS A 57 6.54 -6.42 -10.61
N PHE A 58 5.59 -5.51 -10.34
CA PHE A 58 4.21 -5.67 -10.81
C PHE A 58 4.11 -5.64 -12.35
N PRO A 59 3.21 -6.43 -12.98
CA PRO A 59 2.26 -7.38 -12.39
C PRO A 59 2.86 -8.77 -12.04
N GLY A 60 4.18 -8.89 -12.01
CA GLY A 60 4.91 -10.12 -11.65
C GLY A 60 5.06 -11.13 -12.78
N LYS A 61 5.63 -12.29 -12.43
CA LYS A 61 5.76 -13.47 -13.30
C LYS A 61 5.42 -14.73 -12.50
N GLU A 62 4.82 -15.73 -13.15
CA GLU A 62 4.49 -17.02 -12.52
C GLU A 62 5.72 -17.83 -12.09
N THR A 63 6.84 -17.61 -12.76
CA THR A 63 8.12 -18.24 -12.43
C THR A 63 9.20 -17.18 -12.57
N GLY A 64 9.95 -16.93 -11.49
CA GLY A 64 10.91 -15.84 -11.43
C GLY A 64 11.70 -15.85 -10.13
N ASN A 65 12.18 -14.68 -9.72
CA ASN A 65 12.67 -14.51 -8.35
C ASN A 65 11.50 -14.35 -7.38
N TYR A 66 11.80 -14.32 -6.08
CA TYR A 66 10.77 -14.31 -5.05
C TYR A 66 9.81 -13.12 -5.19
N GLU A 67 10.30 -11.89 -5.40
CA GLU A 67 9.43 -10.73 -5.56
C GLU A 67 8.65 -10.72 -6.88
N GLU A 68 9.16 -11.28 -7.97
CA GLU A 68 8.42 -11.43 -9.22
C GLU A 68 7.23 -12.39 -9.06
N GLU A 69 7.44 -13.52 -8.39
CA GLU A 69 6.38 -14.48 -8.06
C GLU A 69 5.38 -13.89 -7.08
N ARG A 70 5.85 -13.17 -6.05
CA ARG A 70 4.98 -12.51 -5.08
C ARG A 70 4.14 -11.41 -5.72
N ALA A 71 4.72 -10.59 -6.61
CA ALA A 71 3.97 -9.60 -7.37
C ALA A 71 2.89 -10.24 -8.24
N PHE A 72 3.14 -11.43 -8.80
CA PHE A 72 2.16 -12.17 -9.60
C PHE A 72 0.98 -12.65 -8.75
N GLU A 73 1.25 -13.20 -7.56
CA GLU A 73 0.21 -13.58 -6.61
C GLU A 73 -0.65 -12.40 -6.17
N ILE A 74 -0.03 -11.28 -5.79
CA ILE A 74 -0.74 -10.07 -5.36
C ILE A 74 -1.56 -9.51 -6.53
N SER A 75 -0.98 -9.45 -7.73
CA SER A 75 -1.67 -8.95 -8.93
C SER A 75 -2.91 -9.76 -9.29
N LYS A 76 -2.91 -11.07 -9.04
CA LYS A 76 -4.12 -11.89 -9.21
C LYS A 76 -5.19 -11.54 -8.16
N LYS A 77 -4.78 -11.34 -6.90
CA LYS A 77 -5.71 -11.04 -5.79
C LYS A 77 -6.33 -9.65 -5.91
N ILE A 78 -5.53 -8.61 -6.19
CA ILE A 78 -6.00 -7.22 -6.14
C ILE A 78 -7.05 -6.88 -7.21
N LYS A 79 -7.14 -7.65 -8.30
CA LYS A 79 -8.11 -7.44 -9.39
C LYS A 79 -9.57 -7.53 -8.95
N ASP A 80 -9.85 -8.23 -7.86
CA ASP A 80 -11.21 -8.43 -7.37
C ASP A 80 -11.67 -7.31 -6.43
N PHE A 81 -10.84 -6.29 -6.18
CA PHE A 81 -11.12 -5.19 -5.26
C PHE A 81 -11.47 -3.91 -6.01
N ASP A 82 -12.38 -3.12 -5.44
CA ASP A 82 -12.80 -1.83 -6.00
C ASP A 82 -11.83 -0.72 -5.60
N ILE A 83 -11.16 -0.87 -4.44
CA ILE A 83 -10.25 0.11 -3.84
C ILE A 83 -9.04 -0.62 -3.26
N LEU A 84 -7.86 -0.06 -3.48
CA LEU A 84 -6.61 -0.51 -2.87
C LEU A 84 -5.92 0.66 -2.15
N LEU A 85 -5.71 0.50 -0.84
CA LEU A 85 -4.88 1.39 -0.03
C LEU A 85 -3.55 0.70 0.25
N ASP A 86 -2.47 1.28 -0.23
CA ASP A 86 -1.10 0.84 0.04
C ASP A 86 -0.49 1.72 1.13
N ILE A 87 0.10 1.13 2.17
CA ILE A 87 0.64 1.84 3.33
C ILE A 87 2.15 1.72 3.35
N HIS A 88 2.82 2.86 3.28
CA HIS A 88 4.27 3.00 3.21
C HIS A 88 4.79 3.96 4.29
N SER A 89 6.10 3.86 4.55
CA SER A 89 6.83 4.88 5.31
C SER A 89 8.06 5.36 4.55
N THR A 90 8.43 6.63 4.72
CA THR A 90 9.57 7.25 4.06
C THR A 90 10.56 7.86 5.06
N THR A 91 11.85 7.80 4.73
CA THR A 91 12.91 8.47 5.48
C THR A 91 13.18 9.89 4.99
N ALA A 92 12.47 10.31 3.92
CA ALA A 92 12.54 11.68 3.43
C ALA A 92 11.88 12.62 4.45
N LYS A 93 12.54 13.73 4.76
CA LYS A 93 11.96 14.79 5.60
C LYS A 93 10.86 15.52 4.84
N THR A 94 9.63 15.05 4.97
CA THR A 94 8.44 15.61 4.33
C THR A 94 7.24 15.48 5.26
N GLU A 95 6.22 16.31 5.06
CA GLU A 95 4.88 16.00 5.57
C GLU A 95 4.35 14.71 4.93
N ASP A 96 3.49 14.00 5.65
CA ASP A 96 2.77 12.81 5.18
C ASP A 96 1.90 13.15 3.96
N PHE A 97 1.83 12.23 3.00
CA PHE A 97 1.23 12.51 1.70
C PHE A 97 0.63 11.28 1.03
N ILE A 98 -0.21 11.54 0.03
CA ILE A 98 -0.81 10.52 -0.81
C ILE A 98 -0.07 10.49 -2.15
N ILE A 99 0.24 9.31 -2.68
CA ILE A 99 0.68 9.13 -4.06
C ILE A 99 -0.47 8.52 -4.87
N THR A 100 -0.73 9.10 -6.04
CA THR A 100 -1.63 8.51 -7.05
C THR A 100 -1.04 8.61 -8.46
N THR A 101 -1.42 7.66 -9.31
CA THR A 101 -1.05 7.64 -10.74
C THR A 101 -2.16 8.20 -11.63
N ASN A 102 -3.41 8.19 -11.16
CA ASN A 102 -4.57 8.65 -11.91
C ASN A 102 -5.54 9.41 -11.01
N LEU A 103 -5.39 10.74 -10.95
CA LEU A 103 -6.20 11.59 -10.08
C LEU A 103 -7.71 11.49 -10.39
N ASP A 104 -8.10 11.35 -11.66
CA ASP A 104 -9.51 11.32 -12.01
C ASP A 104 -10.21 10.07 -11.49
N LYS A 105 -9.52 8.92 -11.50
CA LYS A 105 -10.04 7.68 -10.94
C LYS A 105 -10.02 7.65 -9.41
N THR A 106 -9.03 8.27 -8.78
CA THR A 106 -8.83 8.23 -7.32
C THR A 106 -9.40 9.42 -6.56
N ARG A 107 -9.96 10.44 -7.25
CA ARG A 107 -10.44 11.69 -6.64
C ARG A 107 -11.38 11.46 -5.45
N ASN A 108 -12.36 10.55 -5.57
CA ASN A 108 -13.31 10.26 -4.49
C ASN A 108 -12.63 9.60 -3.29
N LEU A 109 -11.70 8.66 -3.54
CA LEU A 109 -10.94 8.01 -2.48
C LEU A 109 -10.05 9.01 -1.74
N ILE A 110 -9.32 9.85 -2.49
CA ILE A 110 -8.47 10.91 -1.94
C ILE A 110 -9.28 11.88 -1.09
N GLY A 111 -10.50 12.22 -1.49
CA GLY A 111 -11.39 13.11 -0.73
C GLY A 111 -11.75 12.61 0.67
N ASN A 112 -11.66 11.30 0.92
CA ASN A 112 -11.93 10.70 2.23
C ASN A 112 -10.66 10.57 3.10
N ILE A 113 -9.47 10.79 2.54
CA ILE A 113 -8.21 10.64 3.27
C ILE A 113 -7.84 12.00 3.89
N PRO A 114 -7.69 12.11 5.22
CA PRO A 114 -7.39 13.37 5.91
C PRO A 114 -5.91 13.80 5.79
N LEU A 115 -5.30 13.62 4.61
CA LEU A 115 -3.98 14.12 4.26
C LEU A 115 -4.12 15.23 3.22
N ARG A 116 -3.33 16.31 3.38
CA ARG A 116 -3.45 17.51 2.54
C ARG A 116 -2.63 17.44 1.26
N LYS A 117 -1.49 16.74 1.30
CA LYS A 117 -0.56 16.68 0.19
C LYS A 117 -0.84 15.46 -0.67
N VAL A 118 -1.05 15.72 -1.96
CA VAL A 118 -1.22 14.69 -2.99
C VAL A 118 -0.12 14.86 -4.03
N VAL A 119 0.63 13.80 -4.27
CA VAL A 119 1.67 13.71 -5.29
C VAL A 119 1.14 12.86 -6.42
N ILE A 120 1.13 13.42 -7.62
CA ILE A 120 0.69 12.72 -8.83
C ILE A 120 1.94 12.23 -9.57
N VAL A 121 2.11 10.91 -9.63
CA VAL A 121 3.23 10.27 -10.31
C VAL A 121 2.75 9.89 -11.71
N ASN A 122 3.41 10.43 -12.73
CA ASN A 122 3.12 10.06 -14.11
C ASN A 122 3.56 8.59 -14.34
N GLU A 123 2.67 7.77 -14.93
CA GLU A 123 2.77 6.31 -15.16
C GLU A 123 4.10 5.83 -15.81
N LYS A 124 4.91 6.77 -16.33
CA LYS A 124 6.21 6.48 -16.96
C LYS A 124 7.39 6.38 -15.99
N LEU A 125 7.23 6.76 -14.71
CA LEU A 125 8.33 6.77 -13.75
C LEU A 125 8.77 5.36 -13.30
N SER A 126 7.83 4.45 -13.09
CA SER A 126 8.12 3.04 -12.76
C SER A 126 7.97 2.08 -13.94
N LYS A 127 7.66 2.60 -15.15
CA LYS A 127 7.40 1.80 -16.35
C LYS A 127 6.25 0.80 -16.15
N ASN A 128 5.18 1.22 -15.46
CA ASN A 128 4.02 0.37 -15.10
C ASN A 128 4.35 -0.84 -14.23
N LYS A 129 5.38 -0.72 -13.37
CA LYS A 129 5.85 -1.83 -12.52
C LYS A 129 5.61 -1.66 -11.03
N SER A 130 4.95 -0.58 -10.62
CA SER A 130 4.51 -0.39 -9.24
C SER A 130 3.12 -0.98 -9.00
N LEU A 131 2.79 -1.24 -7.73
CA LEU A 131 1.48 -1.76 -7.32
C LEU A 131 0.35 -0.83 -7.79
N ILE A 132 0.46 0.47 -7.50
CA ILE A 132 -0.58 1.46 -7.77
C ILE A 132 -0.74 1.81 -9.26
N GLU A 133 0.24 1.48 -10.11
CA GLU A 133 0.08 1.55 -11.58
C GLU A 133 -0.70 0.34 -12.13
N ASN A 134 -0.79 -0.75 -11.38
CA ASN A 134 -1.44 -2.00 -11.79
C ASN A 134 -2.84 -2.17 -11.19
N HIS A 135 -3.41 -1.12 -10.58
CA HIS A 135 -4.77 -1.09 -10.06
C HIS A 135 -5.39 0.30 -10.23
N GLU A 136 -6.54 0.38 -10.90
CA GLU A 136 -7.09 1.66 -11.39
C GLU A 136 -7.50 2.64 -10.30
N ASN A 137 -7.93 2.11 -9.15
CA ASN A 137 -8.39 2.89 -8.00
C ASN A 137 -7.53 2.56 -6.77
N ALA A 138 -6.24 2.88 -6.89
CA ALA A 138 -5.23 2.65 -5.87
C ALA A 138 -4.50 3.95 -5.50
N VAL A 139 -4.19 4.10 -4.22
CA VAL A 139 -3.32 5.16 -3.72
C VAL A 139 -2.32 4.59 -2.72
N SER A 140 -1.12 5.16 -2.68
CA SER A 140 -0.17 4.92 -1.60
C SER A 140 -0.28 6.03 -0.56
N LEU A 141 -0.31 5.67 0.72
CA LEU A 141 -0.20 6.57 1.84
C LEU A 141 1.25 6.50 2.34
N GLU A 142 1.94 7.63 2.27
CA GLU A 142 3.35 7.76 2.64
C GLU A 142 3.45 8.56 3.94
N PHE A 143 3.90 7.90 5.00
CA PHE A 143 4.12 8.52 6.30
C PHE A 143 5.61 8.72 6.56
N ASP A 144 6.04 9.83 7.16
CA ASP A 144 7.40 9.95 7.69
C ASP A 144 7.66 8.79 8.68
N GLU A 145 8.85 8.18 8.64
CA GLU A 145 9.20 7.05 9.51
C GLU A 145 9.12 7.40 11.01
N ASN A 146 9.17 8.69 11.35
CA ASN A 146 9.04 9.21 12.71
C ASN A 146 7.62 9.67 13.04
N THR A 147 6.67 9.59 12.11
CA THR A 147 5.26 9.92 12.37
C THR A 147 4.71 9.01 13.46
N ASP A 148 4.06 9.63 14.44
CA ASP A 148 3.48 8.90 15.58
C ASP A 148 2.42 7.90 15.12
N PHE A 149 2.48 6.68 15.66
CA PHE A 149 1.58 5.61 15.24
C PHE A 149 0.10 5.90 15.56
N GLU A 150 -0.20 6.61 16.65
CA GLU A 150 -1.57 7.00 16.98
C GLU A 150 -2.12 7.98 15.95
N TYR A 151 -1.29 8.90 15.45
CA TYR A 151 -1.65 9.78 14.35
C TYR A 151 -1.97 8.97 13.08
N VAL A 152 -1.07 8.07 12.65
CA VAL A 152 -1.31 7.22 11.46
C VAL A 152 -2.61 6.44 11.61
N LYS A 153 -2.82 5.82 12.78
CA LYS A 153 -4.04 5.06 13.09
C LYS A 153 -5.31 5.90 12.93
N ASN A 154 -5.30 7.14 13.41
CA ASN A 154 -6.42 8.06 13.28
C ASN A 154 -6.69 8.46 11.83
N ILE A 155 -5.64 8.70 11.03
CA ILE A 155 -5.77 8.97 9.58
C ILE A 155 -6.45 7.78 8.88
N ILE A 156 -5.99 6.57 9.16
CA ILE A 156 -6.56 5.35 8.55
C ILE A 156 -8.01 5.15 8.99
N LEU A 157 -8.32 5.27 10.29
CA LEU A 157 -9.70 5.11 10.77
C LEU A 157 -10.65 6.13 10.12
N GLN A 158 -10.25 7.40 10.01
CA GLN A 158 -11.06 8.43 9.35
C GLN A 158 -11.28 8.17 7.85
N THR A 159 -10.32 7.51 7.20
CA THR A 159 -10.44 7.11 5.79
C THR A 159 -11.50 6.01 5.58
N LEU A 160 -11.79 5.21 6.61
CA LEU A 160 -12.67 4.04 6.54
C LEU A 160 -14.13 4.33 6.93
N VAL A 161 -14.44 5.55 7.40
CA VAL A 161 -15.78 5.99 7.83
C VAL A 161 -16.49 6.72 6.69
#